data_AF-A0A960LA28-F1
#
_entry.id   AF-A0A960LA28-F1
#
_cell.length_a   1.000
_cell.length_b   1.000
_cell.length_c   1.000
_cell.angle_alpha   90.00
_cell.angle_beta   90.00
_cell.angle_gamma   90.00
#
_symmetry.space_group_name_H-M   'P 1'
#
loop_
_entity.id
_entity.type
_entity.pdbx_description
1 polymer ?
#
loop_
_entity_poly.entity_id
_entity_poly.type
_entity_poly.pdbx_seq_one_letter_code
_entity_poly.pdbx_strand_id
1 'polypeptide(L)'
;EALRRVLGAVRSEPSPVPFTGGFVGYFGYDLVRMVERLPDRPADPFELPVALLARIDTLVVFDHAQQRVLALSNEIEGEVGVGEAEAHLETLAELLTRSGGSGAVPVPAQRPPAARARVSLDGASFQAAVRRAKEYIGAGDIFQVVLARRFTLDGAPAPLALYRALRMVNPSPYMVLLETPDVALVGASPEMLVRKAGHRIETRPIAGTRPRGADADGDRALAADLLADPKERAEHVMLVDLGRNDLGKVGRPGSVQVGSFMEVERYSHVMHMVSDVEAELAPGKDGLDALLACFPAGTLSGAPKIRAMEII
;
A
#
# COMPACT_ATOMS: atom_id res chain seq x y z
N GLU A 1 11.93 -18.71 3.25
CA GLU A 1 12.16 -19.34 4.57
C GLU A 1 12.97 -18.48 5.54
N ALA A 2 14.14 -17.94 5.16
CA ALA A 2 14.93 -17.07 6.04
C ALA A 2 14.11 -15.86 6.56
N LEU A 3 13.43 -15.15 5.66
CA LEU A 3 12.53 -14.05 6.03
C LEU A 3 11.43 -14.51 7.00
N ARG A 4 10.82 -15.68 6.76
CA ARG A 4 9.80 -16.25 7.66
C ARG A 4 10.32 -16.48 9.08
N ARG A 5 11.56 -16.98 9.22
CA ARG A 5 12.19 -17.15 10.54
C ARG A 5 12.39 -15.83 11.26
N VAL A 6 12.88 -14.80 10.57
CA VAL A 6 13.09 -13.46 11.13
C VAL A 6 11.75 -12.84 11.56
N LEU A 7 10.76 -12.84 10.67
CA LEU A 7 9.43 -12.30 10.97
C LEU A 7 8.70 -13.05 12.07
N GLY A 8 8.92 -14.36 12.17
CA GLY A 8 8.30 -15.23 13.17
C GLY A 8 8.99 -15.22 14.54
N ALA A 9 10.17 -14.62 14.66
CA ALA A 9 10.95 -14.58 15.90
C ALA A 9 10.35 -13.64 16.96
N VAL A 10 9.59 -12.64 16.52
CA VAL A 10 8.93 -11.69 17.42
C VAL A 10 7.42 -11.83 17.25
N ARG A 11 6.72 -12.05 18.37
CA ARG A 11 5.26 -12.13 18.42
C ARG A 11 4.77 -11.28 19.57
N SER A 12 3.75 -10.49 19.34
CA SER A 12 3.06 -9.75 20.39
C SER A 12 1.78 -10.47 20.81
N GLU A 13 1.43 -10.31 22.09
CA GLU A 13 0.11 -10.67 22.60
C GLU A 13 -0.98 -9.78 21.98
N PRO A 14 -2.24 -10.23 21.93
CA PRO A 14 -3.36 -9.41 21.47
C PRO A 14 -3.44 -8.08 22.22
N SER A 15 -3.59 -7.00 21.46
CA SER A 15 -3.66 -5.63 21.99
C SER A 15 -4.81 -4.86 21.33
N PRO A 16 -5.47 -3.92 22.05
CA PRO A 16 -6.40 -2.98 21.43
C PRO A 16 -5.70 -2.00 20.48
N VAL A 17 -4.37 -1.88 20.57
CA VAL A 17 -3.56 -1.10 19.64
C VAL A 17 -3.23 -2.00 18.42
N PRO A 18 -3.61 -1.61 17.19
CA PRO A 18 -3.45 -2.48 16.01
C PRO A 18 -2.00 -2.89 15.69
N PHE A 19 -1.04 -2.06 16.08
CA PHE A 19 0.38 -2.31 15.91
C PHE A 19 1.14 -1.88 17.17
N THR A 20 1.72 -2.83 17.89
CA THR A 20 2.47 -2.59 19.13
C THR A 20 3.98 -2.73 18.95
N GLY A 21 4.46 -3.01 17.74
CA GLY A 21 5.85 -3.37 17.46
C GLY A 21 5.92 -4.51 16.45
N GLY A 22 7.10 -4.72 15.86
CA GLY A 22 7.32 -5.70 14.80
C GLY A 22 8.15 -5.13 13.66
N PHE A 23 7.92 -5.60 12.45
CA PHE A 23 8.71 -5.19 11.29
C PHE A 23 7.96 -4.16 10.43
N VAL A 24 8.61 -3.04 10.15
CA VAL A 24 8.08 -1.96 9.30
C VAL A 24 9.06 -1.69 8.16
N GLY A 25 8.57 -1.60 6.93
CA GLY A 25 9.41 -1.31 5.80
C GLY A 25 8.71 -1.51 4.47
N TYR A 26 9.44 -1.98 3.46
CA TYR A 26 8.90 -2.18 2.12
C TYR A 26 9.36 -3.50 1.48
N PHE A 27 8.57 -3.92 0.50
CA PHE A 27 8.91 -4.96 -0.47
C PHE A 27 8.86 -4.32 -1.86
N GLY A 28 9.98 -4.34 -2.57
CA GLY A 28 10.06 -3.90 -3.96
C GLY A 28 9.27 -4.83 -4.88
N TYR A 29 8.81 -4.30 -6.02
CA TYR A 29 8.00 -5.06 -6.99
C TYR A 29 8.72 -6.34 -7.45
N ASP A 30 10.04 -6.29 -7.63
CA ASP A 30 10.87 -7.43 -8.03
C ASP A 30 10.88 -8.58 -7.01
N LEU A 31 10.29 -8.44 -5.81
CA LEU A 31 10.06 -9.56 -4.90
C LEU A 31 9.30 -10.70 -5.59
N VAL A 32 8.39 -10.36 -6.51
CA VAL A 32 7.63 -11.36 -7.27
C VAL A 32 8.54 -12.34 -8.02
N ARG A 33 9.74 -11.92 -8.44
CA ARG A 33 10.71 -12.78 -9.13
C ARG A 33 11.32 -13.86 -8.23
N MET A 34 11.09 -13.79 -6.92
CA MET A 34 11.46 -14.86 -5.98
C MET A 34 10.41 -15.97 -5.90
N VAL A 35 9.18 -15.71 -6.35
CA VAL A 35 8.05 -16.67 -6.28
C VAL A 35 7.50 -17.06 -7.65
N GLU A 36 7.70 -16.23 -8.66
CA GLU A 36 7.30 -16.46 -10.05
C GLU A 36 8.48 -16.35 -11.00
N ARG A 37 8.43 -17.11 -12.10
CA ARG A 37 9.45 -17.03 -13.16
C ARG A 37 9.07 -15.94 -14.16
N LEU A 38 9.69 -14.78 -14.03
CA LEU A 38 9.57 -13.68 -15.00
C LEU A 38 10.90 -13.51 -15.76
N PRO A 39 10.89 -13.64 -17.11
CA PRO A 39 12.08 -13.41 -17.92
C PRO A 39 12.45 -11.90 -17.95
N ASP A 40 13.57 -11.59 -18.62
CA ASP A 40 13.94 -10.25 -19.06
C ASP A 40 13.87 -9.16 -17.98
N ARG A 41 14.56 -9.38 -16.85
CA ARG A 41 14.61 -8.39 -15.76
C ARG A 41 15.13 -7.04 -16.29
N PRO A 42 14.36 -5.95 -16.14
CA PRO A 42 14.83 -4.61 -16.50
C PRO A 42 16.07 -4.21 -15.71
N ALA A 43 16.83 -3.25 -16.23
CA ALA A 43 17.90 -2.63 -15.47
C ALA A 43 17.34 -2.02 -14.17
N ASP A 44 18.03 -2.23 -13.06
CA ASP A 44 17.74 -1.61 -11.77
C ASP A 44 18.67 -0.42 -11.56
N PRO A 45 18.24 0.82 -11.87
CA PRO A 45 19.10 2.00 -11.73
C PRO A 45 19.21 2.48 -10.27
N PHE A 46 18.48 1.87 -9.34
CA PHE A 46 18.47 2.30 -7.94
C PHE A 46 19.30 1.39 -7.05
N GLU A 47 19.50 0.14 -7.47
CA GLU A 47 20.25 -0.89 -6.73
C GLU A 47 19.77 -1.04 -5.28
N LEU A 48 18.47 -0.82 -5.06
CA LEU A 48 17.85 -0.90 -3.75
C LEU A 48 17.60 -2.37 -3.36
N PRO A 49 17.62 -2.70 -2.07
CA PRO A 49 17.19 -4.02 -1.61
C PRO A 49 15.77 -4.35 -2.07
N VAL A 50 15.55 -5.60 -2.49
CA VAL A 50 14.20 -6.08 -2.86
C VAL A 50 13.22 -6.05 -1.68
N ALA A 51 13.74 -6.04 -0.44
CA ALA A 51 12.98 -5.80 0.76
C ALA A 51 13.90 -5.13 1.80
N LEU A 52 13.37 -4.16 2.54
CA LEU A 52 14.03 -3.56 3.69
C LEU A 52 12.99 -3.46 4.80
N LEU A 53 13.28 -4.04 5.95
CA LEU A 53 12.39 -4.10 7.10
C LEU A 53 13.17 -3.72 8.36
N ALA A 54 12.74 -2.65 9.04
CA ALA A 54 13.24 -2.26 10.34
C ALA A 54 12.44 -2.98 11.43
N ARG A 55 13.12 -3.56 12.42
CA ARG A 55 12.49 -4.04 13.65
C ARG A 55 12.23 -2.83 14.53
N ILE A 56 10.96 -2.59 14.85
CA ILE A 56 10.47 -1.49 15.68
C ILE A 56 9.94 -2.08 16.98
N ASP A 57 10.58 -1.73 18.08
CA ASP A 57 10.19 -2.14 19.44
C ASP A 57 9.80 -0.96 20.32
N THR A 58 10.09 0.26 19.90
CA THR A 58 9.80 1.51 20.60
C THR A 58 9.04 2.44 19.66
N LEU A 59 7.84 2.88 20.04
CA LEU A 59 6.94 3.61 19.16
C LEU A 59 5.98 4.54 19.91
N VAL A 60 5.46 5.54 19.18
CA VAL A 60 4.40 6.44 19.63
C VAL A 60 3.18 6.25 18.76
N VAL A 61 2.03 6.01 19.38
CA VAL A 61 0.74 5.80 18.71
C VAL A 61 -0.19 6.97 19.00
N PHE A 62 -0.69 7.59 17.93
CA PHE A 62 -1.68 8.66 18.00
C PHE A 62 -3.08 8.07 17.76
N ASP A 63 -3.87 7.98 18.82
CA ASP A 63 -5.28 7.59 18.74
C ASP A 63 -6.13 8.85 18.64
N HIS A 64 -6.39 9.25 17.39
CA HIS A 64 -7.19 10.44 17.10
C HIS A 64 -8.66 10.28 17.49
N ALA A 65 -9.20 9.06 17.55
CA ALA A 65 -10.59 8.86 17.94
C ALA A 65 -10.79 9.15 19.43
N GLN A 66 -9.86 8.71 20.28
CA GLN A 66 -9.89 8.93 21.72
C GLN A 66 -9.06 10.13 22.19
N GLN A 67 -8.45 10.88 21.25
CA GLN A 67 -7.61 12.04 21.53
C GLN A 67 -6.48 11.74 22.55
N ARG A 68 -5.83 10.59 22.41
CA ARG A 68 -4.74 10.14 23.28
C ARG A 68 -3.48 9.80 22.50
N VAL A 69 -2.34 9.91 23.17
CA VAL A 69 -1.03 9.47 22.67
C VAL A 69 -0.54 8.35 23.58
N LEU A 70 -0.16 7.21 22.99
CA LEU A 70 0.41 6.08 23.71
C LEU A 70 1.90 5.99 23.36
N ALA A 71 2.76 6.01 24.37
CA ALA A 71 4.17 5.65 24.22
C ALA A 71 4.31 4.16 24.58
N LEU A 72 4.93 3.39 23.70
CA LEU A 72 5.10 1.95 23.84
C LEU A 72 6.58 1.60 23.66
N SER A 73 7.07 0.72 24.52
CA SER A 73 8.41 0.13 24.46
C SER A 73 8.26 -1.34 24.82
N ASN A 74 8.76 -2.24 23.98
CA ASN A 74 8.60 -3.68 24.15
C ASN A 74 9.83 -4.29 24.81
N GLU A 75 9.61 -5.07 25.85
CA GLU A 75 10.57 -6.09 26.27
C GLU A 75 10.64 -7.17 25.20
N ILE A 76 11.84 -7.64 24.88
CA ILE A 76 12.08 -8.70 23.91
C ILE A 76 12.98 -9.74 24.57
N GLU A 77 12.43 -10.94 24.74
CA GLU A 77 13.12 -12.04 25.40
C GLU A 77 14.51 -12.29 24.77
N GLY A 78 15.56 -12.18 25.60
CA GLY A 78 16.94 -12.38 25.19
C GLY A 78 17.60 -11.23 24.42
N GLU A 79 16.88 -10.14 24.12
CA GLU A 79 17.41 -8.99 23.38
C GLU A 79 17.25 -7.66 24.15
N VAL A 80 16.05 -7.35 24.64
CA VAL A 80 15.72 -6.09 25.33
C VAL A 80 15.09 -6.42 26.67
N GLY A 81 15.77 -6.11 27.77
CA GLY A 81 15.25 -6.36 29.12
C GLY A 81 14.27 -5.27 29.60
N VAL A 82 13.47 -5.59 30.62
CA VAL A 82 12.49 -4.65 31.22
C VAL A 82 13.08 -3.28 31.52
N GLY A 83 14.24 -3.22 32.20
CA GLY A 83 14.85 -1.93 32.59
C GLY A 83 15.29 -1.07 31.41
N GLU A 84 15.72 -1.68 30.29
CA GLU A 84 16.02 -0.96 29.06
C GLU A 84 14.74 -0.44 28.39
N ALA A 85 13.70 -1.28 28.33
CA ALA A 85 12.40 -0.88 27.79
C ALA A 85 11.78 0.27 28.59
N GLU A 86 11.88 0.25 29.93
CA GLU A 86 11.46 1.34 30.83
C GLU A 86 12.26 2.63 30.57
N ALA A 87 13.58 2.54 30.38
CA ALA A 87 14.40 3.72 30.07
C ALA A 87 14.05 4.35 28.71
N HIS A 88 13.76 3.53 27.70
CA HIS A 88 13.24 4.01 26.41
C HIS A 88 11.87 4.68 26.56
N LEU A 89 10.99 4.12 27.39
CA LEU A 89 9.68 4.68 27.66
C LEU A 89 9.78 6.04 28.37
N GLU A 90 10.66 6.18 29.36
CA GLU A 90 10.92 7.46 30.03
C GLU A 90 11.46 8.50 29.04
N THR A 91 12.39 8.10 28.16
CA THR A 91 12.92 8.98 27.10
C THR A 91 11.81 9.48 26.18
N LEU A 92 10.89 8.60 25.76
CA LEU A 92 9.71 9.00 24.97
C LEU A 92 8.78 9.92 25.75
N ALA A 93 8.51 9.62 27.03
CA ALA A 93 7.65 10.43 27.88
C ALA A 93 8.22 11.85 28.04
N GLU A 94 9.52 11.98 28.29
CA GLU A 94 10.20 13.27 28.32
C GLU A 94 10.11 14.01 26.97
N LEU A 95 10.31 13.32 25.85
CA LEU A 95 10.21 13.93 24.52
C LEU A 95 8.79 14.45 24.24
N LEU A 96 7.76 13.69 24.63
CA LEU A 96 6.36 14.02 24.39
C LEU A 96 5.83 15.10 25.35
N THR A 97 6.39 15.21 26.55
CA THR A 97 5.95 16.16 27.59
C THR A 97 6.82 17.42 27.66
N ARG A 98 7.97 17.43 26.96
CA ARG A 98 8.85 18.60 26.87
C ARG A 98 8.11 19.83 26.36
N SER A 99 8.00 20.84 27.22
CA SER A 99 7.59 22.18 26.84
C SER A 99 8.60 22.78 25.87
N GLY A 100 8.18 23.19 24.68
CA GLY A 100 9.05 23.84 23.69
C GLY A 100 9.23 23.12 22.36
N GLY A 101 8.31 22.21 21.98
CA GLY A 101 8.22 21.77 20.60
C GLY A 101 8.15 22.97 19.66
N SER A 102 8.87 22.94 18.54
CA SER A 102 8.66 23.92 17.48
C SER A 102 7.17 23.84 17.11
N GLY A 103 6.46 24.96 17.21
CA GLY A 103 5.05 25.03 16.81
C GLY A 103 4.83 24.61 15.36
N ALA A 104 3.62 24.84 14.84
CA ALA A 104 3.29 24.51 13.45
C ALA A 104 4.42 24.91 12.49
N VAL A 105 5.06 23.91 11.84
CA VAL A 105 6.09 24.19 10.84
C VAL A 105 5.42 25.02 9.73
N PRO A 106 5.96 26.19 9.37
CA PRO A 106 5.32 27.06 8.40
C PRO A 106 5.05 26.29 7.10
N VAL A 107 3.80 26.39 6.61
CA VAL A 107 3.49 25.95 5.25
C VAL A 107 4.22 26.91 4.32
N PRO A 108 4.99 26.42 3.32
CA PRO A 108 5.64 27.29 2.36
C PRO A 108 4.62 28.26 1.75
N ALA A 109 4.82 29.57 1.96
CA ALA A 109 3.89 30.60 1.50
C ALA A 109 3.87 30.74 -0.03
N GLN A 110 4.91 30.25 -0.71
CA GLN A 110 5.04 30.29 -2.15
C GLN A 110 5.00 28.88 -2.73
N ARG A 111 4.22 28.73 -3.81
CA ARG A 111 4.26 27.53 -4.63
C ARG A 111 5.65 27.44 -5.27
N PRO A 112 6.36 26.31 -5.16
CA PRO A 112 7.63 26.15 -5.85
C PRO A 112 7.42 26.30 -7.36
N PRO A 113 8.42 26.80 -8.11
CA PRO A 113 8.34 26.88 -9.56
C PRO A 113 8.08 25.50 -10.16
N ALA A 114 7.38 25.46 -11.29
CA ALA A 114 7.13 24.21 -11.99
C ALA A 114 8.47 23.55 -12.36
N ALA A 115 8.74 22.39 -11.77
CA ALA A 115 9.95 21.63 -12.04
C ALA A 115 9.76 20.75 -13.28
N ARG A 116 10.79 20.67 -14.13
CA ARG A 116 10.79 19.77 -15.30
C ARG A 116 11.20 18.38 -14.85
N ALA A 117 10.33 17.41 -15.03
CA ALA A 117 10.63 16.01 -14.76
C ALA A 117 11.34 15.34 -15.94
N ARG A 118 12.39 14.57 -15.65
CA ARG A 118 12.89 13.53 -16.57
C ARG A 118 11.91 12.36 -16.56
N VAL A 119 11.67 11.77 -17.71
CA VAL A 119 10.78 10.62 -17.86
C VAL A 119 11.54 9.39 -18.31
N SER A 120 11.22 8.21 -17.77
CA SER A 120 11.83 6.95 -18.21
C SER A 120 11.33 6.49 -19.58
N LEU A 121 10.12 6.92 -19.95
CA LEU A 121 9.52 6.64 -21.25
C LEU A 121 8.77 7.88 -21.73
N ASP A 122 9.15 8.39 -22.91
CA ASP A 122 8.50 9.54 -23.50
C ASP A 122 7.04 9.24 -23.92
N GLY A 123 6.29 10.28 -24.29
CA GLY A 123 4.88 10.14 -24.64
C GLY A 123 4.61 9.26 -25.86
N ALA A 124 5.43 9.36 -26.91
CA ALA A 124 5.24 8.58 -28.14
C ALA A 124 5.54 7.09 -27.88
N SER A 125 6.61 6.82 -27.15
CA SER A 125 7.02 5.48 -26.74
C SER A 125 6.00 4.85 -25.79
N PHE A 126 5.47 5.59 -24.83
CA PHE A 126 4.40 5.09 -23.94
C PHE A 126 3.11 4.80 -24.71
N GLN A 127 2.72 5.65 -25.67
CA GLN A 127 1.58 5.37 -26.54
C GLN A 127 1.80 4.13 -27.44
N ALA A 128 3.03 3.90 -27.89
CA ALA A 128 3.38 2.69 -28.64
C ALA A 128 3.23 1.44 -27.77
N ALA A 129 3.72 1.48 -26.51
CA ALA A 129 3.53 0.41 -25.55
C ALA A 129 2.04 0.13 -25.27
N VAL A 130 1.21 1.17 -25.13
CA VAL A 130 -0.25 1.03 -24.99
C VAL A 130 -0.88 0.38 -26.21
N ARG A 131 -0.49 0.76 -27.44
CA ARG A 131 -0.98 0.11 -28.66
C ARG A 131 -0.62 -1.37 -28.69
N ARG A 132 0.62 -1.71 -28.34
CA ARG A 132 1.09 -3.10 -28.26
C ARG A 132 0.34 -3.91 -27.19
N ALA A 133 0.07 -3.32 -26.02
CA ALA A 133 -0.76 -3.93 -24.99
C ALA A 133 -2.18 -4.24 -25.50
N LYS A 134 -2.78 -3.35 -26.29
CA LYS A 134 -4.10 -3.58 -26.91
C LYS A 134 -4.07 -4.71 -27.95
N GLU A 135 -2.96 -4.94 -28.63
CA GLU A 135 -2.79 -6.10 -29.52
C GLU A 135 -2.80 -7.41 -28.71
N TYR A 136 -2.10 -7.49 -27.58
CA TYR A 136 -2.16 -8.65 -26.67
C TYR A 136 -3.58 -8.89 -26.13
N ILE A 137 -4.31 -7.82 -25.80
CA ILE A 137 -5.72 -7.93 -25.40
C ILE A 137 -6.58 -8.46 -26.56
N GLY A 138 -6.41 -7.91 -27.77
CA GLY A 138 -7.15 -8.33 -28.96
C GLY A 138 -6.85 -9.77 -29.40
N ALA A 139 -5.65 -10.27 -29.12
CA ALA A 139 -5.25 -11.65 -29.36
C ALA A 139 -5.74 -12.63 -28.28
N GLY A 140 -6.26 -12.12 -27.15
CA GLY A 140 -6.74 -12.92 -26.04
C GLY A 140 -5.64 -13.38 -25.07
N ASP A 141 -4.44 -12.79 -25.12
CA ASP A 141 -3.34 -13.12 -24.19
C ASP A 141 -3.63 -12.64 -22.76
N ILE A 142 -4.27 -11.48 -22.64
CA ILE A 142 -4.61 -10.81 -21.38
C ILE A 142 -5.95 -10.08 -21.51
N PHE A 143 -6.65 -9.90 -20.39
CA PHE A 143 -7.78 -8.99 -20.28
C PHE A 143 -7.32 -7.55 -20.01
N GLN A 144 -6.27 -7.41 -19.20
CA GLN A 144 -5.74 -6.12 -18.76
C GLN A 144 -4.24 -6.20 -18.47
N VAL A 145 -3.53 -5.09 -18.72
CA VAL A 145 -2.17 -4.84 -18.23
C VAL A 145 -2.04 -3.38 -17.79
N VAL A 146 -1.26 -3.15 -16.73
CA VAL A 146 -1.03 -1.84 -16.13
C VAL A 146 0.39 -1.40 -16.47
N LEU A 147 0.50 -0.50 -17.45
CA LEU A 147 1.79 0.07 -17.85
C LEU A 147 2.12 1.31 -17.01
N ALA A 148 3.36 1.41 -16.55
CA ALA A 148 3.86 2.53 -15.77
C ALA A 148 5.04 3.24 -16.46
N ARG A 149 5.26 4.50 -16.10
CA ARG A 149 6.48 5.24 -16.44
C ARG A 149 6.92 6.07 -15.25
N ARG A 150 8.23 6.23 -15.08
CA ARG A 150 8.82 6.98 -13.98
C ARG A 150 9.02 8.43 -14.36
N PHE A 151 8.69 9.31 -13.43
CA PHE A 151 9.05 10.72 -13.46
C PHE A 151 10.12 10.98 -12.39
N THR A 152 11.16 11.72 -12.74
CA THR A 152 12.26 12.06 -11.84
C THR A 152 12.43 13.57 -11.82
N LEU A 153 12.39 14.15 -10.63
CA LEU A 153 12.63 15.56 -10.37
C LEU A 153 13.95 15.71 -9.63
N ASP A 154 14.78 16.67 -10.06
CA ASP A 154 15.98 17.04 -9.32
C ASP A 154 15.63 17.91 -8.12
N GLY A 155 16.47 17.85 -7.08
CA GLY A 155 16.30 18.68 -5.88
C GLY A 155 15.08 18.28 -5.08
N ALA A 156 15.05 17.03 -4.61
CA ALA A 156 13.98 16.55 -3.74
C ALA A 156 13.86 17.44 -2.48
N PRO A 157 12.65 17.86 -2.10
CA PRO A 157 12.45 18.55 -0.81
C PRO A 157 12.78 17.59 0.34
N ALA A 158 12.92 18.13 1.55
CA ALA A 158 13.01 17.32 2.75
C ALA A 158 11.81 16.33 2.83
N PRO A 159 12.02 15.04 3.15
CA PRO A 159 10.97 14.02 3.15
C PRO A 159 9.74 14.39 3.98
N LEU A 160 9.93 14.92 5.18
CA LEU A 160 8.83 15.39 6.03
C LEU A 160 8.03 16.54 5.42
N ALA A 161 8.68 17.46 4.69
CA ALA A 161 7.99 18.55 4.01
C ALA A 161 7.13 18.00 2.85
N LEU A 162 7.63 17.02 2.10
CA LEU A 162 6.87 16.33 1.06
C LEU A 162 5.67 15.57 1.64
N TYR A 163 5.88 14.83 2.73
CA TYR A 163 4.82 14.10 3.42
C TYR A 163 3.68 15.02 3.86
N ARG A 164 4.02 16.17 4.46
CA ARG A 164 3.03 17.17 4.89
C ARG A 164 2.28 17.78 3.71
N ALA A 165 2.98 18.09 2.61
CA ALA A 165 2.35 18.60 1.39
C ALA A 165 1.36 17.57 0.80
N LEU A 166 1.77 16.29 0.71
CA LEU A 166 0.90 15.21 0.25
C LEU A 166 -0.31 15.02 1.16
N ARG A 167 -0.13 15.07 2.48
CA ARG A 167 -1.24 14.95 3.44
C ARG A 167 -2.28 16.06 3.31
N MET A 168 -1.86 17.28 2.92
CA MET A 168 -2.77 18.40 2.68
C MET A 168 -3.51 18.28 1.35
N VAL A 169 -2.82 17.82 0.30
CA VAL A 169 -3.38 17.79 -1.07
C VAL A 169 -4.18 16.52 -1.34
N ASN A 170 -3.73 15.36 -0.86
CA ASN A 170 -4.36 14.07 -1.13
C ASN A 170 -4.30 13.15 0.11
N PRO A 171 -5.03 13.49 1.19
CA PRO A 171 -5.10 12.61 2.35
C PRO A 171 -5.67 11.24 1.94
N SER A 172 -4.94 10.18 2.28
CA SER A 172 -5.29 8.81 1.93
C SER A 172 -5.29 7.91 3.18
N PRO A 173 -5.96 6.74 3.15
CA PRO A 173 -5.98 5.81 4.28
C PRO A 173 -4.60 5.32 4.70
N TYR A 174 -3.65 5.24 3.75
CA TYR A 174 -2.30 4.74 3.98
C TYR A 174 -1.26 5.82 3.65
N MET A 175 -1.01 6.69 4.62
CA MET A 175 0.05 7.71 4.56
C MET A 175 1.35 7.15 5.12
N VAL A 176 2.45 7.27 4.39
CA VAL A 176 3.77 6.74 4.78
C VAL A 176 4.85 7.80 4.64
N LEU A 177 5.68 7.92 5.68
CA LEU A 177 7.02 8.50 5.63
C LEU A 177 7.95 7.46 6.29
N LEU A 178 8.77 6.80 5.48
CA LEU A 178 9.78 5.85 5.94
C LEU A 178 11.15 6.37 5.50
N GLU A 179 11.98 6.74 6.46
CA GLU A 179 13.35 7.17 6.21
C GLU A 179 14.31 6.04 6.59
N THR A 180 15.10 5.61 5.61
CA THR A 180 16.18 4.63 5.77
C THR A 180 17.50 5.31 5.40
N PRO A 181 18.66 4.71 5.74
CA PRO A 181 19.95 5.28 5.34
C PRO A 181 20.10 5.49 3.82
N ASP A 182 19.49 4.62 3.01
CA ASP A 182 19.65 4.61 1.55
C ASP A 182 18.54 5.34 0.81
N VAL A 183 17.31 5.35 1.36
CA VAL A 183 16.13 5.91 0.69
C VAL A 183 15.09 6.42 1.68
N ALA A 184 14.42 7.52 1.31
CA ALA A 184 13.20 7.97 1.95
C ALA A 184 11.98 7.66 1.07
N LEU A 185 11.04 6.88 1.59
CA LEU A 185 9.75 6.60 0.95
C LEU A 185 8.68 7.53 1.51
N VAL A 186 8.07 8.33 0.65
CA VAL A 186 6.95 9.20 0.99
C VAL A 186 5.77 8.86 0.10
N GLY A 187 4.63 8.49 0.70
CA GLY A 187 3.48 8.00 -0.04
C GLY A 187 2.14 8.31 0.61
N ALA A 188 1.11 8.34 -0.24
CA ALA A 188 -0.30 8.46 0.13
C ALA A 188 -1.08 7.44 -0.71
N SER A 189 -1.11 6.18 -0.27
CA SER A 189 -1.75 5.10 -1.02
C SER A 189 -3.25 5.05 -0.69
N PRO A 190 -4.12 4.99 -1.72
CA PRO A 190 -5.56 4.78 -1.52
C PRO A 190 -5.90 3.30 -1.31
N GLU A 191 -5.04 2.38 -1.74
CA GLU A 191 -5.34 0.95 -1.84
C GLU A 191 -4.46 0.12 -0.91
N MET A 192 -5.08 -0.92 -0.33
CA MET A 192 -4.44 -1.91 0.52
C MET A 192 -4.19 -3.20 -0.26
N LEU A 193 -2.97 -3.71 -0.24
CA LEU A 193 -2.68 -5.01 -0.85
C LEU A 193 -3.38 -6.15 -0.10
N VAL A 194 -3.05 -6.32 1.19
CA VAL A 194 -3.63 -7.32 2.06
C VAL A 194 -3.44 -6.90 3.52
N ARG A 195 -4.41 -7.23 4.38
CA ARG A 195 -4.31 -7.09 5.84
C ARG A 195 -4.58 -8.45 6.49
N LYS A 196 -3.82 -8.74 7.54
CA LYS A 196 -4.04 -9.90 8.42
C LYS A 196 -4.29 -9.43 9.84
N ALA A 197 -5.42 -9.82 10.42
CA ALA A 197 -5.75 -9.59 11.81
C ALA A 197 -6.14 -10.92 12.46
N GLY A 198 -5.31 -11.41 13.40
CA GLY A 198 -5.43 -12.79 13.90
C GLY A 198 -5.35 -13.79 12.75
N HIS A 199 -6.41 -14.56 12.54
CA HIS A 199 -6.55 -15.50 11.42
C HIS A 199 -7.32 -14.93 10.21
N ARG A 200 -7.92 -13.74 10.31
CA ARG A 200 -8.63 -13.13 9.19
C ARG A 200 -7.64 -12.45 8.24
N ILE A 201 -7.76 -12.72 6.95
CA ILE A 201 -7.05 -12.01 5.88
C ILE A 201 -8.06 -11.33 4.99
N GLU A 202 -7.73 -10.14 4.51
CA GLU A 202 -8.62 -9.38 3.62
C GLU A 202 -7.83 -8.51 2.64
N THR A 203 -8.43 -8.29 1.47
CA THR A 203 -7.98 -7.34 0.46
C THR A 203 -9.17 -6.51 0.01
N ARG A 204 -8.90 -5.32 -0.54
CA ARG A 204 -9.93 -4.33 -0.85
C ARG A 204 -9.74 -3.78 -2.26
N PRO A 205 -10.17 -4.53 -3.30
CA PRO A 205 -10.02 -4.09 -4.68
C PRO A 205 -10.71 -2.75 -4.93
N ILE A 206 -10.01 -1.86 -5.61
CA ILE A 206 -10.51 -0.55 -6.02
C ILE A 206 -10.49 -0.48 -7.55
N ALA A 207 -11.63 -0.22 -8.17
CA ALA A 207 -11.74 0.00 -9.60
C ALA A 207 -12.81 1.05 -9.92
N GLY A 208 -12.75 1.57 -11.14
CA GLY A 208 -13.66 2.63 -11.57
C GLY A 208 -13.45 3.95 -10.84
N THR A 209 -13.49 5.03 -11.59
CA THR A 209 -13.24 6.37 -11.05
C THR A 209 -14.20 7.37 -11.65
N ARG A 210 -14.74 8.23 -10.80
CA ARG A 210 -15.38 9.49 -11.20
C ARG A 210 -14.84 10.64 -10.36
N PRO A 211 -14.77 11.86 -10.90
CA PRO A 211 -14.51 13.05 -10.08
C PRO A 211 -15.63 13.26 -9.07
N ARG A 212 -15.39 14.04 -8.02
CA ARG A 212 -16.47 14.50 -7.12
C ARG A 212 -17.39 15.48 -7.85
N GLY A 213 -18.68 15.45 -7.51
CA GLY A 213 -19.67 16.39 -8.03
C GLY A 213 -19.46 17.81 -7.51
N ALA A 214 -19.91 18.81 -8.27
CA ALA A 214 -19.90 20.21 -7.84
C ALA A 214 -20.86 20.47 -6.67
N ASP A 215 -21.90 19.64 -6.54
CA ASP A 215 -22.88 19.65 -5.47
C ASP A 215 -23.30 18.21 -5.12
N ALA A 216 -24.17 18.07 -4.11
CA ALA A 216 -24.61 16.77 -3.62
C ALA A 216 -25.40 15.97 -4.67
N ASP A 217 -26.11 16.64 -5.57
CA ASP A 217 -26.99 16.00 -6.56
C ASP A 217 -26.16 15.47 -7.72
N GLY A 218 -25.23 16.28 -8.22
CA GLY A 218 -24.21 15.87 -9.18
C GLY A 218 -23.32 14.74 -8.65
N ASP A 219 -22.96 14.77 -7.35
CA ASP A 219 -22.17 13.70 -6.74
C ASP A 219 -22.94 12.37 -6.68
N ARG A 220 -24.25 12.41 -6.42
CA ARG A 220 -25.12 11.22 -6.48
C ARG A 220 -25.31 10.73 -7.91
N ALA A 221 -25.43 11.63 -8.88
CA ALA A 221 -25.55 11.28 -10.30
C ALA A 221 -24.27 10.60 -10.82
N LEU A 222 -23.08 11.12 -10.47
CA LEU A 222 -21.81 10.52 -10.84
C LEU A 222 -21.60 9.14 -10.18
N ALA A 223 -22.03 8.97 -8.94
CA ALA A 223 -22.01 7.67 -8.27
C ALA A 223 -22.93 6.66 -8.96
N ALA A 224 -24.15 7.08 -9.34
CA ALA A 224 -25.08 6.23 -10.07
C ALA A 224 -24.56 5.87 -11.48
N ASP A 225 -23.94 6.83 -12.18
CA ASP A 225 -23.27 6.61 -13.47
C ASP A 225 -22.15 5.56 -13.35
N LEU A 226 -21.28 5.71 -12.35
CA LEU A 226 -20.20 4.74 -12.09
C LEU A 226 -20.74 3.32 -11.85
N LEU A 227 -21.81 3.20 -11.06
CA LEU A 227 -22.44 1.91 -10.77
C LEU A 227 -23.22 1.32 -11.96
N ALA A 228 -23.61 2.16 -12.93
CA ALA A 228 -24.33 1.74 -14.13
C ALA A 228 -23.39 1.43 -15.31
N ASP A 229 -22.16 1.92 -15.29
CA ASP A 229 -21.18 1.72 -16.36
C ASP A 229 -20.80 0.23 -16.50
N PRO A 230 -21.20 -0.46 -17.59
CA PRO A 230 -20.97 -1.89 -17.73
C PRO A 230 -19.48 -2.24 -17.86
N LYS A 231 -18.66 -1.31 -18.37
CA LYS A 231 -17.22 -1.53 -18.51
C LYS A 231 -16.55 -1.50 -17.14
N GLU A 232 -16.81 -0.46 -16.35
CA GLU A 232 -16.21 -0.30 -15.02
C GLU A 232 -16.63 -1.43 -14.08
N ARG A 233 -17.90 -1.85 -14.14
CA ARG A 233 -18.39 -3.02 -13.40
C ARG A 233 -17.67 -4.31 -13.79
N ALA A 234 -17.45 -4.55 -15.09
CA ALA A 234 -16.79 -5.77 -15.54
C ALA A 234 -15.32 -5.82 -15.09
N GLU A 235 -14.62 -4.69 -15.18
CA GLU A 235 -13.25 -4.53 -14.67
C GLU A 235 -13.19 -4.77 -13.16
N HIS A 236 -14.15 -4.22 -12.40
CA HIS A 236 -14.24 -4.41 -10.96
C HIS A 236 -14.51 -5.87 -10.56
N VAL A 237 -15.46 -6.56 -11.23
CA VAL A 237 -15.74 -7.98 -10.98
C VAL A 237 -14.48 -8.82 -11.20
N MET A 238 -13.74 -8.56 -12.28
CA MET A 238 -12.49 -9.26 -12.58
C MET A 238 -11.46 -9.09 -11.44
N LEU A 239 -11.34 -7.88 -10.88
CA LEU A 239 -10.42 -7.63 -9.75
C LEU A 239 -10.89 -8.28 -8.45
N VAL A 240 -12.21 -8.31 -8.19
CA VAL A 240 -12.79 -9.08 -7.08
C VAL A 240 -12.49 -10.57 -7.22
N ASP A 241 -12.67 -11.14 -8.41
CA ASP A 241 -12.36 -12.54 -8.66
C ASP A 241 -10.87 -12.85 -8.55
N LEU A 242 -10.00 -11.92 -8.95
CA LEU A 242 -8.56 -12.05 -8.72
C LEU A 242 -8.24 -12.05 -7.21
N GLY A 243 -8.83 -11.15 -6.44
CA GLY A 243 -8.69 -11.12 -4.98
C GLY A 243 -9.19 -12.42 -4.32
N ARG A 244 -10.33 -12.97 -4.79
CA ARG A 244 -10.85 -14.26 -4.32
C ARG A 244 -9.89 -15.41 -4.63
N ASN A 245 -9.32 -15.42 -5.83
CA ASN A 245 -8.34 -16.43 -6.23
C ASN A 245 -7.07 -16.33 -5.37
N ASP A 246 -6.56 -15.12 -5.16
CA ASP A 246 -5.34 -14.89 -4.38
C ASP A 246 -5.53 -15.29 -2.91
N LEU A 247 -6.59 -14.83 -2.25
CA LEU A 247 -6.90 -15.28 -0.89
C LEU A 247 -7.20 -16.78 -0.83
N GLY A 248 -7.81 -17.36 -1.86
CA GLY A 248 -8.10 -18.79 -1.96
C GLY A 248 -6.87 -19.70 -1.95
N LYS A 249 -5.69 -19.21 -2.36
CA LYS A 249 -4.43 -19.97 -2.33
C LYS A 249 -3.95 -20.26 -0.91
N VAL A 250 -4.33 -19.43 0.06
CA VAL A 250 -3.83 -19.46 1.44
C VAL A 250 -4.93 -19.50 2.49
N GLY A 251 -6.20 -19.29 2.09
CA GLY A 251 -7.37 -19.36 2.95
C GLY A 251 -7.86 -20.79 3.18
N ARG A 252 -8.64 -21.00 4.24
CA ARG A 252 -9.33 -22.25 4.51
C ARG A 252 -10.33 -22.52 3.39
N PRO A 253 -10.42 -23.76 2.86
CA PRO A 253 -11.43 -24.10 1.87
C PRO A 253 -12.84 -23.69 2.32
N GLY A 254 -13.56 -22.98 1.45
CA GLY A 254 -14.91 -22.48 1.74
C GLY A 254 -14.99 -21.21 2.60
N SER A 255 -13.88 -20.64 3.08
CA SER A 255 -13.92 -19.41 3.89
C SER A 255 -13.86 -18.11 3.08
N VAL A 256 -13.54 -18.17 1.79
CA VAL A 256 -13.42 -16.96 0.95
C VAL A 256 -14.80 -16.38 0.71
N GLN A 257 -15.00 -15.13 1.13
CA GLN A 257 -16.25 -14.41 1.04
C GLN A 257 -16.03 -13.00 0.46
N VAL A 258 -17.04 -12.50 -0.24
CA VAL A 258 -17.10 -11.10 -0.65
C VAL A 258 -18.01 -10.40 0.34
N GLY A 259 -17.46 -9.43 1.08
CA GLY A 259 -18.17 -8.63 2.08
C GLY A 259 -19.00 -7.54 1.39
N SER A 260 -18.55 -6.28 1.48
CA SER A 260 -19.12 -5.21 0.67
C SER A 260 -18.86 -5.48 -0.82
N PHE A 261 -19.85 -5.20 -1.67
CA PHE A 261 -19.74 -5.45 -3.11
C PHE A 261 -20.22 -4.23 -3.91
N MET A 262 -19.35 -3.73 -4.76
CA MET A 262 -19.57 -2.55 -5.62
C MET A 262 -20.11 -1.33 -4.86
N GLU A 263 -19.54 -1.02 -3.70
CA GLU A 263 -19.91 0.20 -2.97
C GLU A 263 -19.12 1.40 -3.47
N VAL A 264 -19.73 2.58 -3.46
CA VAL A 264 -19.06 3.83 -3.85
C VAL A 264 -18.43 4.48 -2.63
N GLU A 265 -17.10 4.47 -2.56
CA GLU A 265 -16.33 5.19 -1.56
C GLU A 265 -15.90 6.56 -2.09
N ARG A 266 -16.06 7.61 -1.27
CA ARG A 266 -15.79 8.99 -1.65
C ARG A 266 -14.51 9.49 -1.00
N TYR A 267 -13.58 9.93 -1.82
CA TYR A 267 -12.35 10.61 -1.40
C TYR A 267 -12.48 12.12 -1.65
N SER A 268 -11.43 12.88 -1.33
CA SER A 268 -11.45 14.34 -1.44
C SER A 268 -11.71 14.83 -2.88
N HIS A 269 -11.16 14.16 -3.88
CA HIS A 269 -11.21 14.61 -5.29
C HIS A 269 -11.90 13.63 -6.24
N VAL A 270 -12.03 12.36 -5.83
CA VAL A 270 -12.57 11.28 -6.65
C VAL A 270 -13.48 10.37 -5.82
N MET A 271 -14.24 9.53 -6.48
CA MET A 271 -14.93 8.38 -5.90
C MET A 271 -14.57 7.11 -6.66
N HIS A 272 -14.58 5.98 -5.96
CA HIS A 272 -14.23 4.67 -6.52
C HIS A 272 -15.28 3.61 -6.18
N MET A 273 -15.37 2.59 -7.04
CA MET A 273 -16.07 1.35 -6.71
C MET A 273 -15.13 0.46 -5.90
N VAL A 274 -15.60 0.01 -4.75
CA VAL A 274 -14.81 -0.75 -3.77
C VAL A 274 -15.56 -2.03 -3.40
N SER A 275 -14.81 -3.09 -3.10
CA SER A 275 -15.35 -4.31 -2.52
C SER A 275 -14.39 -4.89 -1.51
N ASP A 276 -14.90 -5.63 -0.54
CA ASP A 276 -14.10 -6.35 0.43
C ASP A 276 -14.07 -7.83 0.08
N VAL A 277 -12.87 -8.42 0.01
CA VAL A 277 -12.70 -9.86 -0.13
C VAL A 277 -11.94 -10.36 1.08
N GLU A 278 -12.49 -11.37 1.74
CA GLU A 278 -12.00 -11.84 3.03
C GLU A 278 -11.91 -13.36 3.06
N ALA A 279 -11.03 -13.88 3.90
CA ALA A 279 -10.92 -15.31 4.19
C ALA A 279 -10.37 -15.56 5.59
N GLU A 280 -10.57 -16.78 6.10
CA GLU A 280 -9.81 -17.30 7.23
C GLU A 280 -8.52 -17.93 6.71
N LEU A 281 -7.37 -17.53 7.23
CA LEU A 281 -6.07 -18.08 6.89
C LEU A 281 -6.01 -19.58 7.24
N ALA A 282 -5.55 -20.41 6.32
CA ALA A 282 -5.47 -21.85 6.52
C ALA A 282 -4.47 -22.23 7.65
N PRO A 283 -4.70 -23.34 8.38
CA PRO A 283 -3.75 -23.83 9.36
C PRO A 283 -2.34 -24.01 8.78
N GLY A 284 -1.32 -23.57 9.52
CA GLY A 284 0.08 -23.64 9.08
C GLY A 284 0.52 -22.55 8.09
N LYS A 285 -0.37 -21.63 7.71
CA LYS A 285 -0.03 -20.43 6.93
C LYS A 285 0.20 -19.22 7.83
N ASP A 286 0.98 -18.26 7.34
CA ASP A 286 1.32 -17.03 8.06
C ASP A 286 1.04 -15.76 7.23
N GLY A 287 1.40 -14.59 7.78
CA GLY A 287 1.23 -13.30 7.11
C GLY A 287 2.09 -13.13 5.85
N LEU A 288 3.24 -13.81 5.78
CA LEU A 288 4.09 -13.79 4.58
C LEU A 288 3.45 -14.61 3.45
N ASP A 289 2.80 -15.72 3.77
CA ASP A 289 2.01 -16.47 2.78
C ASP A 289 0.88 -15.61 2.21
N ALA A 290 0.16 -14.87 3.06
CA ALA A 290 -0.90 -13.95 2.63
C ALA A 290 -0.35 -12.80 1.76
N LEU A 291 0.78 -12.20 2.15
CA LEU A 291 1.47 -11.20 1.34
C LEU A 291 1.80 -11.75 -0.05
N LEU A 292 2.53 -12.87 -0.12
CA LEU A 292 3.02 -13.43 -1.37
C LEU A 292 1.89 -13.93 -2.28
N ALA A 293 0.79 -14.43 -1.71
CA ALA A 293 -0.37 -14.86 -2.50
C ALA A 293 -1.05 -13.69 -3.24
N CYS A 294 -1.10 -12.52 -2.61
CA CYS A 294 -1.68 -11.31 -3.19
C CYS A 294 -0.68 -10.50 -4.02
N PHE A 295 0.63 -10.71 -3.87
CA PHE A 295 1.67 -9.87 -4.47
C PHE A 295 1.95 -10.20 -5.95
N PRO A 296 2.17 -9.20 -6.82
CA PRO A 296 1.76 -7.80 -6.68
C PRO A 296 0.24 -7.67 -6.86
N ALA A 297 -0.29 -6.50 -6.49
CA ALA A 297 -1.70 -6.18 -6.70
C ALA A 297 -2.08 -6.31 -8.19
N GLY A 298 -3.28 -6.83 -8.48
CA GLY A 298 -3.83 -6.87 -9.83
C GLY A 298 -3.94 -5.49 -10.47
N THR A 299 -4.27 -4.48 -9.66
CA THR A 299 -4.34 -3.06 -10.05
C THR A 299 -2.99 -2.44 -10.42
N LEU A 300 -1.87 -3.13 -10.16
CA LEU A 300 -0.51 -2.72 -10.53
C LEU A 300 0.20 -3.72 -11.46
N SER A 301 -0.53 -4.71 -11.97
CA SER A 301 0.00 -5.73 -12.89
C SER A 301 -0.97 -5.95 -14.04
N GLY A 302 -2.02 -6.74 -13.81
CA GLY A 302 -3.06 -7.01 -14.80
C GLY A 302 -3.70 -8.38 -14.58
N ALA A 303 -4.41 -8.86 -15.61
CA ALA A 303 -5.14 -10.12 -15.58
C ALA A 303 -5.08 -10.82 -16.94
N PRO A 304 -4.69 -12.11 -17.03
CA PRO A 304 -4.10 -12.94 -15.96
C PRO A 304 -2.75 -12.39 -15.44
N LYS A 305 -2.53 -12.47 -14.12
CA LYS A 305 -1.44 -11.76 -13.42
C LYS A 305 -0.05 -12.07 -14.01
N ILE A 306 0.31 -13.35 -14.14
CA ILE A 306 1.64 -13.77 -14.62
C ILE A 306 1.89 -13.25 -16.03
N ARG A 307 0.95 -13.47 -16.96
CA ARG A 307 1.08 -13.05 -18.35
C ARG A 307 1.17 -11.52 -18.49
N ALA A 308 0.41 -10.77 -17.69
CA ALA A 308 0.52 -9.32 -17.65
C ALA A 308 1.91 -8.87 -17.19
N MET A 309 2.50 -9.52 -16.19
CA MET A 309 3.86 -9.22 -15.71
C MET A 309 4.97 -9.59 -16.70
N GLU A 310 4.77 -10.60 -17.56
CA GLU A 310 5.72 -10.90 -18.66
C GLU A 310 5.69 -9.83 -19.76
N ILE A 311 4.56 -9.14 -19.92
CA ILE A 311 4.38 -8.07 -20.92
C ILE A 311 4.96 -6.74 -20.42
N ILE A 312 4.95 -6.52 -19.10
CA ILE A 312 5.52 -5.34 -18.40
C ILE A 312 7.05 -5.41 -18.42
#